data_AF-A0A349LRX8-F1
#
_entry.id   AF-A0A349LRX8-F1
#
_cell.length_a   1.000
_cell.length_b   1.000
_cell.length_c   1.000
_cell.angle_alpha   90.00
_cell.angle_beta   90.00
_cell.angle_gamma   90.00
#
_symmetry.space_group_name_H-M   'P 1'
#
loop_
_entity.id
_entity.type
_entity.pdbx_description
1 polymer ?
#
loop_
_entity_poly.entity_id
_entity_poly.type
_entity_poly.pdbx_seq_one_letter_code
_entity_poly.pdbx_strand_id
1 'polypeptide(L)'
;MMTTNKTQATDASVQDYLQSRADATQLADSQVLLQLMQQVTGEPAVMWGPSIVGFGSYRYRYASGHSGEICLLGFAVRGRDLVLYLAPDYFRDEQLPELYSDALHATLLAKPSKKPPLKLSKGCLYFKRLADLNLHVLRDWLAASLHELLRRHPQG
;
A
#
# COMPACT_ATOMS: atom_id res chain seq x y z
N MET A 1 7.42 26.36 13.16
CA MET A 1 6.17 25.97 12.49
C MET A 1 6.06 24.45 12.54
N MET A 2 4.99 23.90 13.11
CA MET A 2 4.74 22.46 13.08
C MET A 2 4.35 22.07 11.66
N THR A 3 5.17 21.25 10.99
CA THR A 3 4.87 20.73 9.65
C THR A 3 3.79 19.67 9.80
N THR A 4 2.53 20.08 9.72
CA THR A 4 1.38 19.17 9.74
C THR A 4 1.55 18.12 8.64
N ASN A 5 1.45 16.84 9.00
CA ASN A 5 1.56 15.75 8.04
C ASN A 5 0.50 15.93 6.94
N LYS A 6 0.92 15.97 5.67
CA LYS A 6 0.03 16.20 4.53
C LYS A 6 -0.86 14.99 4.20
N THR A 7 -0.51 13.82 4.71
CA THR A 7 -1.24 12.57 4.49
C THR A 7 -2.10 12.27 5.70
N GLN A 8 -3.34 12.77 5.68
CA GLN A 8 -4.36 12.52 6.70
C GLN A 8 -5.64 12.03 6.02
N ALA A 9 -6.47 11.28 6.74
CA ALA A 9 -7.78 10.90 6.24
C ALA A 9 -8.62 12.14 5.88
N THR A 10 -9.42 12.02 4.82
CA THR A 10 -10.27 13.09 4.28
C THR A 10 -11.62 12.52 3.86
N ASP A 11 -12.62 13.39 3.75
CA ASP A 11 -13.96 13.05 3.24
C ASP A 11 -14.03 13.02 1.70
N ALA A 12 -12.89 13.04 1.01
CA ALA A 12 -12.85 12.99 -0.44
C ALA A 12 -13.32 11.61 -0.96
N SER A 13 -14.06 11.62 -2.08
CA SER A 13 -14.56 10.41 -2.71
C SER A 13 -13.42 9.59 -3.32
N VAL A 14 -13.24 8.35 -2.84
CA VAL A 14 -12.34 7.36 -3.44
C VAL A 14 -12.72 7.10 -4.90
N GLN A 15 -14.02 7.03 -5.19
CA GLN A 15 -14.50 6.74 -6.55
C GLN A 15 -14.17 7.88 -7.51
N ASP A 16 -14.36 9.14 -7.11
CA ASP A 16 -14.07 10.31 -7.93
C ASP A 16 -12.56 10.43 -8.18
N TYR A 17 -11.75 10.11 -7.16
CA TYR A 17 -10.29 10.01 -7.31
C TYR A 17 -9.90 8.98 -8.36
N LEU A 18 -10.44 7.76 -8.30
CA LEU A 18 -10.11 6.71 -9.26
C LEU A 18 -10.59 7.08 -10.67
N GLN A 19 -11.82 7.58 -10.83
CA GLN A 19 -12.37 7.98 -12.12
C GLN A 19 -11.59 9.12 -12.77
N SER A 20 -11.05 10.05 -11.99
CA SER A 20 -10.27 11.19 -12.51
C SER A 20 -8.81 10.86 -12.83
N ARG A 21 -8.27 9.73 -12.35
CA ARG A 21 -6.83 9.40 -12.45
C ARG A 21 -6.52 8.14 -13.22
N ALA A 22 -7.41 7.14 -13.16
CA ALA A 22 -7.16 5.81 -13.69
C ALA A 22 -7.64 5.70 -15.14
N ASP A 23 -6.86 5.00 -15.98
CA ASP A 23 -7.41 4.45 -17.23
C ASP A 23 -8.35 3.27 -16.95
N ALA A 24 -9.01 2.75 -18.00
CA ALA A 24 -9.97 1.66 -17.85
C ALA A 24 -9.38 0.38 -17.21
N THR A 25 -8.11 0.06 -17.49
CA THR A 25 -7.45 -1.11 -16.89
C THR A 25 -7.13 -0.84 -15.42
N GLN A 26 -6.54 0.32 -15.13
CA GLN A 26 -6.23 0.73 -13.77
C GLN A 26 -7.50 0.85 -12.91
N LEU A 27 -8.62 1.27 -13.48
CA LEU A 27 -9.90 1.35 -12.77
C LEU A 27 -10.38 -0.04 -12.37
N ALA A 28 -10.38 -1.00 -13.32
CA ALA A 28 -10.75 -2.39 -13.04
C ALA A 28 -9.83 -3.02 -11.98
N ASP A 29 -8.52 -2.82 -12.12
CA ASP A 29 -7.55 -3.31 -11.14
C ASP A 29 -7.71 -2.64 -9.77
N SER A 30 -8.03 -1.34 -9.74
CA SER A 30 -8.29 -0.62 -8.50
C SER A 30 -9.53 -1.15 -7.77
N GLN A 31 -10.59 -1.54 -8.49
CA GLN A 31 -11.77 -2.16 -7.86
C GLN A 31 -11.41 -3.50 -7.21
N VAL A 32 -10.56 -4.30 -7.84
CA VAL A 32 -10.06 -5.54 -7.23
C VAL A 32 -9.21 -5.25 -6.00
N LEU A 33 -8.33 -4.24 -6.05
CA LEU A 33 -7.54 -3.81 -4.89
C LEU A 33 -8.43 -3.33 -3.73
N LEU A 34 -9.47 -2.55 -4.03
CA LEU A 34 -10.42 -2.08 -3.02
C LEU A 34 -11.03 -3.25 -2.25
N GLN A 35 -11.55 -4.24 -2.97
CA GLN A 35 -12.15 -5.44 -2.35
C GLN A 35 -11.12 -6.26 -1.57
N LEU A 36 -9.95 -6.49 -2.17
CA LEU A 36 -8.90 -7.32 -1.56
C LEU A 36 -8.38 -6.71 -0.26
N MET A 37 -8.09 -5.41 -0.27
CA MET A 37 -7.54 -4.71 0.90
C MET A 37 -8.60 -4.53 1.99
N GLN A 38 -9.86 -4.30 1.63
CA GLN A 38 -10.97 -4.33 2.59
C GLN A 38 -11.14 -5.71 3.24
N GLN A 39 -11.02 -6.80 2.47
CA GLN A 39 -11.08 -8.16 3.03
C GLN A 39 -9.92 -8.47 3.97
N VAL A 40 -8.72 -8.00 3.65
CA VAL A 40 -7.52 -8.23 4.48
C VAL A 40 -7.56 -7.40 5.76
N THR A 41 -8.02 -6.15 5.69
CA THR A 41 -8.01 -5.22 6.83
C THR A 41 -9.28 -5.26 7.67
N GLY A 42 -10.43 -5.61 7.08
CA GLY A 42 -11.75 -5.42 7.66
C GLY A 42 -12.25 -3.97 7.62
N GLU A 43 -11.47 -3.04 7.05
CA GLU A 43 -11.71 -1.60 7.11
C GLU A 43 -12.21 -1.06 5.77
N PRO A 44 -13.06 -0.03 5.75
CA PRO A 44 -13.47 0.62 4.50
C PRO A 44 -12.33 1.46 3.92
N ALA A 45 -12.36 1.65 2.60
CA ALA A 45 -11.43 2.53 1.90
C ALA A 45 -11.78 4.00 2.18
N VAL A 46 -10.77 4.81 2.51
CA VAL A 46 -10.88 6.27 2.68
C VAL A 46 -9.74 6.98 1.97
N MET A 47 -9.96 8.22 1.56
CA MET A 47 -8.91 9.03 0.94
C MET A 47 -7.96 9.58 2.00
N TRP A 48 -6.66 9.38 1.81
CA TRP A 48 -5.57 9.92 2.59
C TRP A 48 -4.80 10.97 1.79
N GLY A 49 -4.89 12.22 2.24
CA GLY A 49 -4.41 13.38 1.50
C GLY A 49 -5.00 13.42 0.09
N PRO A 50 -4.24 13.93 -0.91
CA PRO A 50 -4.81 14.14 -2.24
C PRO A 50 -4.83 12.89 -3.12
N SER A 51 -4.27 11.76 -2.68
CA SER A 51 -3.80 10.77 -3.65
C SER A 51 -3.54 9.34 -3.16
N ILE A 52 -3.89 9.01 -1.91
CA ILE A 52 -3.77 7.65 -1.38
C ILE A 52 -5.16 7.16 -1.03
N VAL A 53 -5.49 5.96 -1.48
CA VAL A 53 -6.65 5.20 -1.00
C VAL A 53 -6.14 4.30 0.11
N GLY A 54 -6.54 4.56 1.36
CA GLY A 54 -6.02 3.88 2.54
C GLY A 54 -7.10 3.12 3.30
N PHE A 55 -6.66 2.15 4.10
CA PHE A 55 -7.49 1.25 4.88
C PHE A 55 -7.01 1.22 6.33
N GLY A 56 -7.95 1.40 7.26
CA GLY A 56 -7.66 1.54 8.68
C GLY A 56 -6.67 2.66 8.99
N SER A 57 -6.18 2.69 10.23
CA SER A 57 -5.16 3.64 10.67
C SER A 57 -4.38 3.13 11.86
N TYR A 58 -3.13 3.56 11.98
CA TYR A 58 -2.33 3.39 13.20
C TYR A 58 -1.55 4.65 13.49
N ARG A 59 -1.20 4.80 14.76
CA ARG A 59 -0.35 5.89 15.24
C ARG A 59 1.06 5.37 15.41
N TYR A 60 2.02 6.08 14.84
CA TYR A 60 3.44 5.79 15.02
C TYR A 60 4.10 6.89 15.84
N ARG A 61 5.13 6.52 16.60
CA ARG A 61 6.00 7.44 17.31
C ARG A 61 7.45 6.98 17.22
N TYR A 62 8.30 7.83 16.69
CA TYR A 62 9.73 7.56 16.55
C TYR A 62 10.50 7.98 17.80
N ALA A 63 11.71 7.42 17.97
CA ALA A 63 12.64 7.77 19.04
C ALA A 63 13.02 9.27 19.04
N SER A 64 12.98 9.92 17.87
CA SER A 64 13.18 11.38 17.74
C SER A 64 12.03 12.23 18.29
N GLY A 65 10.95 11.62 18.77
CA GLY A 65 9.74 12.30 19.25
C GLY A 65 8.73 12.65 18.16
N HIS A 66 9.09 12.46 16.87
CA HIS A 66 8.16 12.66 15.76
C HIS A 66 7.08 11.57 15.78
N SER A 67 5.82 11.98 15.68
CA SER A 67 4.66 11.07 15.66
C SER A 67 3.66 11.50 14.59
N GLY A 68 2.77 10.57 14.24
CA GLY A 68 1.70 10.82 13.29
C GLY A 68 0.75 9.64 13.20
N GLU A 69 -0.22 9.76 12.31
CA GLU A 69 -1.20 8.73 11.99
C GLU A 69 -1.17 8.49 10.48
N ILE A 70 -1.27 7.23 10.07
CA ILE A 70 -1.30 6.84 8.66
C ILE A 70 -2.11 5.55 8.49
N CYS A 71 -2.59 5.30 7.28
CA CYS A 71 -3.30 4.07 6.95
C CYS A 71 -2.43 2.82 7.16
N LEU A 72 -3.07 1.70 7.53
CA LEU A 72 -2.38 0.41 7.71
C LEU A 72 -1.86 -0.12 6.37
N LEU A 73 -2.73 -0.10 5.37
CA LEU A 73 -2.44 -0.43 3.98
C LEU A 73 -3.04 0.64 3.08
N GLY A 74 -2.44 0.87 1.91
CA GLY A 74 -3.04 1.77 0.93
C GLY A 74 -2.48 1.58 -0.47
N PHE A 75 -3.12 2.23 -1.44
CA PHE A 75 -2.62 2.27 -2.81
C PHE A 75 -2.90 3.60 -3.50
N ALA A 76 -2.30 3.76 -4.67
CA ALA A 76 -2.39 4.97 -5.45
C ALA A 76 -2.25 4.70 -6.95
N VAL A 77 -2.92 5.52 -7.77
CA VAL A 77 -2.65 5.65 -9.20
C VAL A 77 -1.58 6.74 -9.37
N ARG A 78 -0.46 6.40 -10.02
CA ARG A 78 0.68 7.29 -10.26
C ARG A 78 1.11 7.21 -11.72
N GLY A 79 0.48 8.04 -12.55
CA GLY A 79 0.71 8.02 -13.98
C GLY A 79 0.35 6.66 -14.56
N ARG A 80 1.35 5.92 -15.03
CA ARG A 80 1.15 4.60 -15.66
C ARG A 80 1.16 3.43 -14.68
N ASP A 81 1.54 3.67 -13.42
CA ASP A 81 1.73 2.62 -12.43
C ASP A 81 0.66 2.73 -11.33
N LEU A 82 0.24 1.57 -10.84
CA LEU A 82 -0.37 1.40 -9.53
C LEU A 82 0.74 1.23 -8.51
N VAL A 83 0.58 1.88 -7.36
CA VAL A 83 1.53 1.84 -6.26
C VAL A 83 0.83 1.33 -5.02
N LEU A 84 1.27 0.20 -4.49
CA LEU A 84 0.84 -0.34 -3.21
C LEU A 84 1.80 0.07 -2.11
N TYR A 85 1.25 0.57 -1.01
CA TYR A 85 1.96 0.93 0.21
C TYR A 85 1.78 -0.20 1.22
N LEU A 86 2.87 -0.93 1.46
CA LEU A 86 2.94 -2.04 2.41
C LEU A 86 3.73 -1.53 3.64
N ALA A 87 3.02 -1.24 4.73
CA ALA A 87 3.57 -0.73 5.99
C ALA A 87 4.34 0.62 5.90
N PRO A 88 3.65 1.77 5.97
CA PRO A 88 4.24 3.09 5.68
C PRO A 88 5.32 3.61 6.64
N ASP A 89 5.45 3.07 7.84
CA ASP A 89 6.47 3.49 8.81
C ASP A 89 7.82 2.80 8.58
N TYR A 90 7.84 1.68 7.84
CA TYR A 90 9.07 1.02 7.39
C TYR A 90 9.96 1.91 6.52
N PHE A 91 9.45 3.04 6.05
CA PHE A 91 10.19 3.96 5.18
C PHE A 91 11.34 4.70 5.87
N ARG A 92 11.48 4.60 7.20
CA ARG A 92 12.52 5.32 7.96
C ARG A 92 13.52 4.46 8.73
N ASP A 93 13.30 3.16 8.84
CA ASP A 93 14.29 2.22 9.34
C ASP A 93 14.96 1.53 8.14
N GLU A 94 16.28 1.56 8.04
CA GLU A 94 17.04 1.10 6.85
C GLU A 94 16.92 -0.42 6.57
N GLN A 95 16.27 -1.16 7.46
CA GLN A 95 16.05 -2.60 7.32
C GLN A 95 14.69 -2.87 6.68
N LEU A 96 14.69 -2.98 5.36
CA LEU A 96 13.61 -3.67 4.64
C LEU A 96 13.55 -5.12 5.18
N PRO A 97 12.37 -5.59 5.65
CA PRO A 97 12.19 -6.98 6.02
C PRO A 97 12.67 -7.94 4.95
N GLU A 98 13.05 -9.14 5.37
CA GLU A 98 13.30 -10.30 4.49
C GLU A 98 12.11 -10.57 3.54
N LEU A 99 10.92 -10.11 3.93
CA LEU A 99 9.69 -10.06 3.13
C LEU A 99 9.83 -9.26 1.80
N TYR A 100 10.89 -8.49 1.60
CA TYR A 100 11.14 -7.71 0.37
C TYR A 100 12.34 -8.23 -0.43
N SER A 101 12.79 -9.46 -0.16
CA SER A 101 13.89 -10.08 -0.90
C SER A 101 13.55 -10.39 -2.36
N ASP A 102 14.58 -10.50 -3.21
CA ASP A 102 14.44 -10.88 -4.62
C ASP A 102 13.80 -12.26 -4.81
N ALA A 103 13.89 -13.15 -3.82
CA ALA A 103 13.21 -14.44 -3.84
C ALA A 103 11.68 -14.28 -3.74
N LEU A 104 11.22 -13.33 -2.92
CA LEU A 104 9.80 -13.01 -2.81
C LEU A 104 9.29 -12.30 -4.08
N HIS A 105 10.10 -11.45 -4.72
CA HIS A 105 9.74 -10.87 -6.02
C HIS A 105 9.32 -11.92 -7.05
N ALA A 106 10.04 -13.04 -7.13
CA ALA A 106 9.75 -14.10 -8.09
C ALA A 106 8.42 -14.81 -7.79
N THR A 107 8.04 -14.96 -6.52
CA THR A 107 6.78 -15.62 -6.14
C THR A 107 5.56 -14.76 -6.41
N LEU A 108 5.71 -13.44 -6.40
CA LEU A 108 4.61 -12.51 -6.68
C LEU A 108 4.24 -12.45 -8.16
N LEU A 109 5.13 -12.81 -9.07
CA LEU A 109 4.85 -12.77 -10.49
C LEU A 109 3.88 -13.87 -10.91
N ALA A 110 2.87 -13.53 -11.71
CA ALA A 110 2.00 -14.51 -12.34
C ALA A 110 2.76 -15.41 -13.34
N LYS A 111 3.85 -14.89 -13.92
CA LYS A 111 4.71 -15.61 -14.87
C LYS A 111 6.19 -15.26 -14.64
N PRO A 112 7.11 -16.24 -14.74
CA PRO A 112 8.54 -15.98 -14.64
C PRO A 112 8.99 -14.96 -15.69
N SER A 113 9.78 -13.95 -15.28
CA SER A 113 10.33 -12.95 -16.18
C SER A 113 11.75 -12.55 -15.78
N LYS A 114 12.63 -12.38 -16.78
CA LYS A 114 13.98 -11.82 -16.58
C LYS A 114 13.94 -10.33 -16.23
N LYS A 115 12.89 -9.62 -16.63
CA LYS A 115 12.65 -8.22 -16.30
C LYS A 115 11.26 -8.12 -15.67
N PRO A 116 11.15 -8.17 -14.33
CA PRO A 116 9.86 -8.17 -13.67
C PRO A 116 9.07 -6.89 -14.05
N PRO A 117 7.77 -7.00 -14.38
CA PRO A 117 6.89 -5.86 -14.65
C PRO A 117 6.49 -5.07 -13.38
N LEU A 118 7.20 -5.30 -12.27
CA LEU A 118 7.02 -4.64 -10.99
C LEU A 118 8.35 -4.11 -10.47
N LYS A 119 8.28 -3.10 -9.61
CA LYS A 119 9.43 -2.49 -8.93
C LYS A 119 9.09 -2.29 -7.46
N LEU A 120 9.90 -2.85 -6.56
CA LEU A 120 9.87 -2.46 -5.15
C LEU A 120 10.81 -1.28 -4.91
N SER A 121 10.36 -0.34 -4.10
CA SER A 121 11.17 0.79 -3.64
C SER A 121 10.70 1.23 -2.27
N LYS A 122 11.60 1.16 -1.26
CA LYS A 122 11.37 1.64 0.11
C LYS A 122 9.93 1.34 0.59
N GLY A 123 9.54 0.06 0.62
CA GLY A 123 8.23 -0.44 1.07
C GLY A 123 7.01 -0.10 0.20
N CYS A 124 7.23 0.38 -1.02
CA CYS A 124 6.18 0.57 -2.02
C CYS A 124 6.38 -0.37 -3.21
N LEU A 125 5.32 -1.03 -3.65
CA LEU A 125 5.30 -1.90 -4.82
C LEU A 125 4.65 -1.17 -6.01
N TYR A 126 5.40 -0.97 -7.08
CA TYR A 126 4.94 -0.36 -8.32
C TYR A 126 4.70 -1.45 -9.36
N PHE A 127 3.55 -1.41 -10.04
CA PHE A 127 3.19 -2.35 -11.11
C PHE A 127 2.17 -1.71 -12.04
N LYS A 128 2.08 -2.20 -13.28
CA LYS A 128 1.19 -1.60 -14.28
C LYS A 128 -0.22 -2.18 -14.27
N ARG A 129 -0.35 -3.46 -13.91
CA ARG A 129 -1.61 -4.20 -13.93
C ARG A 129 -1.58 -5.39 -13.00
N LEU A 130 -2.71 -5.75 -12.43
CA LEU A 130 -2.83 -6.91 -11.54
C LEU A 130 -2.63 -8.23 -12.27
N ALA A 131 -2.92 -8.29 -13.57
CA ALA A 131 -2.73 -9.50 -14.37
C ALA A 131 -1.27 -10.00 -14.43
N ASP A 132 -0.31 -9.15 -14.08
CA ASP A 132 1.11 -9.52 -14.00
C ASP A 132 1.47 -10.14 -12.63
N LEU A 133 0.56 -10.09 -11.66
CA LEU A 133 0.78 -10.54 -10.29
C LEU A 133 -0.07 -11.77 -9.96
N ASN A 134 0.45 -12.63 -9.09
CA ASN A 134 -0.32 -13.68 -8.46
C ASN A 134 -1.15 -13.08 -7.32
N LEU A 135 -2.47 -12.95 -7.51
CA LEU A 135 -3.38 -12.35 -6.53
C LEU A 135 -3.40 -13.08 -5.19
N HIS A 136 -3.20 -14.40 -5.19
CA HIS A 136 -3.18 -15.16 -3.94
C HIS A 136 -1.94 -14.80 -3.11
N VAL A 137 -0.77 -14.76 -3.76
CA VAL A 137 0.48 -14.35 -3.11
C VAL A 137 0.41 -12.88 -2.67
N LEU A 138 -0.18 -12.00 -3.48
CA LEU A 138 -0.39 -10.60 -3.13
C LEU A 138 -1.24 -10.45 -1.86
N ARG A 139 -2.32 -11.23 -1.73
CA ARG A 139 -3.16 -11.23 -0.54
C ARG A 139 -2.38 -11.64 0.71
N ASP A 140 -1.58 -12.70 0.60
CA ASP A 140 -0.79 -13.20 1.72
C ASP A 140 0.28 -12.19 2.14
N TRP A 141 0.85 -11.45 1.19
CA TRP A 141 1.75 -10.32 1.47
C TRP A 141 1.05 -9.17 2.19
N LEU A 142 -0.15 -8.78 1.75
CA LEU A 142 -0.93 -7.74 2.41
C LEU A 142 -1.22 -8.14 3.86
N ALA A 143 -1.62 -9.39 4.08
CA ALA A 143 -1.90 -9.91 5.42
C ALA A 143 -0.63 -9.97 6.30
N ALA A 144 0.49 -10.46 5.75
CA ALA A 144 1.76 -10.49 6.47
C ALA A 144 2.27 -9.08 6.82
N SER A 145 2.15 -8.14 5.89
CA SER A 145 2.49 -6.73 6.10
C SER A 145 1.63 -6.11 7.20
N LEU A 146 0.32 -6.37 7.19
CA LEU A 146 -0.60 -5.88 8.22
C LEU A 146 -0.27 -6.48 9.58
N HIS A 147 -0.04 -7.79 9.65
CA HIS A 147 0.28 -8.48 10.91
C HIS A 147 1.55 -7.93 11.54
N GLU A 148 2.62 -7.78 10.76
CA GLU A 148 3.90 -7.25 11.25
C GLU A 148 3.76 -5.79 11.69
N LEU A 149 2.96 -4.99 10.98
CA LEU A 149 2.68 -3.61 11.35
C LEU A 149 2.00 -3.52 12.72
N LEU A 150 0.93 -4.30 12.93
CA LEU A 150 0.20 -4.34 14.19
C LEU A 150 1.03 -4.91 15.34
N ARG A 151 1.94 -5.86 15.05
CA ARG A 151 2.89 -6.39 16.04
C ARG A 151 3.86 -5.32 16.54
N ARG A 152 4.29 -4.39 15.68
CA ARG A 152 5.20 -3.28 16.01
C ARG A 152 4.49 -2.12 16.70
N HIS A 153 3.26 -1.85 16.29
CA HIS A 153 2.42 -0.78 16.83
C HIS A 153 1.14 -1.37 17.41
N PRO A 154 1.23 -2.10 18.55
CA PRO A 154 0.04 -2.62 19.20
C PRO A 154 -0.89 -1.46 19.54
N GLN A 155 -2.11 -1.54 19.04
CA GLN A 155 -3.20 -0.65 19.43
C GLN A 155 -3.52 -1.02 20.88
N GLY A 156 -3.14 -0.16 21.83
CA GLY A 156 -3.36 -0.37 23.26
C GLY A 156 -4.82 -0.46 23.63
#